data_AF-A0A4P9YI25-F1
#
_entry.id   AF-A0A4P9YI25-F1
#
_cell.length_a   1.000
_cell.length_b   1.000
_cell.length_c   1.000
_cell.angle_alpha   90.00
_cell.angle_beta   90.00
_cell.angle_gamma   90.00
#
_symmetry.space_group_name_H-M   'P 1'
#
loop_
_entity.id
_entity.type
_entity.pdbx_description
1 polymer ?
#
loop_
_entity_poly.entity_id
_entity_poly.type
_entity_poly.pdbx_seq_one_letter_code
_entity_poly.pdbx_strand_id
1 'polypeptide(L)'
;IKLHGSLDQVRCMTCSNTFEIEDSHVESFEEGFAPECISCVEYQKKRIERGRRAPPVGFLRPNVVLYNENHPSGDIISSMVDKDIKRKPDLLIVMGTSLKVHGLKQLVKQFAKTVHS
;
A
#
# COMPACT_ATOMS: atom_id res chain seq x y z
N ILE A 1 1.46 7.20 -10.49
CA ILE A 1 1.40 5.97 -9.66
C ILE A 1 2.03 6.27 -8.31
N LYS A 2 1.36 5.94 -7.19
CA LYS A 2 1.93 6.08 -5.84
C LYS A 2 2.72 4.80 -5.50
N LEU A 3 4.06 4.86 -5.48
CA LEU A 3 4.92 3.67 -5.32
C LEU A 3 5.09 3.19 -3.87
N HIS A 4 4.60 3.96 -2.90
CA HIS A 4 4.68 3.65 -1.47
C HIS A 4 3.31 3.59 -0.81
N GLY A 5 2.25 3.39 -1.60
CA GLY A 5 0.88 3.46 -1.10
C GLY A 5 0.41 4.90 -0.89
N SER A 6 -0.55 5.09 0.00
CA SER A 6 -1.29 6.33 0.16
C SER A 6 -1.91 6.49 1.56
N LEU A 7 -2.27 7.74 1.89
CA LEU A 7 -2.91 8.09 3.16
C LEU A 7 -4.42 8.34 3.02
N ASP A 8 -4.96 8.22 1.81
CA ASP A 8 -6.40 8.28 1.54
C ASP A 8 -7.13 7.02 2.01
N GLN A 9 -6.39 5.95 2.34
CA GLN A 9 -6.95 4.67 2.73
C GLN A 9 -6.23 4.12 3.96
N VAL A 10 -6.97 3.30 4.71
CA VAL A 10 -6.45 2.46 5.79
C VAL A 10 -6.57 0.99 5.42
N ARG A 11 -5.66 0.16 5.93
CA ARG A 11 -5.58 -1.27 5.65
C ARG A 11 -5.46 -2.08 6.93
N CYS A 12 -6.22 -3.17 7.01
CA CYS A 12 -6.12 -4.12 8.11
C CYS A 12 -4.89 -5.02 7.97
N MET A 13 -4.11 -5.14 9.03
CA MET A 13 -2.93 -6.03 9.06
C MET A 13 -3.27 -7.53 9.10
N THR A 14 -4.50 -7.89 9.46
CA THR A 14 -4.92 -9.29 9.61
C THR A 14 -5.64 -9.81 8.36
N CYS A 15 -6.66 -9.09 7.88
CA CYS A 15 -7.46 -9.55 6.74
C CYS A 15 -7.10 -8.87 5.41
N SER A 16 -6.19 -7.88 5.41
CA SER A 16 -5.81 -7.09 4.23
C SER A 16 -6.91 -6.25 3.58
N ASN A 17 -8.14 -6.19 4.14
CA ASN A 17 -9.17 -5.27 3.66
C ASN A 17 -8.69 -3.82 3.77
N THR A 18 -9.15 -3.02 2.80
CA THR A 18 -8.88 -1.58 2.72
C THR A 18 -10.17 -0.80 2.84
N PHE A 19 -10.09 0.39 3.43
CA PHE A 19 -11.19 1.31 3.65
C PHE A 19 -10.71 2.72 3.33
N GLU A 20 -11.60 3.59 2.89
CA GLU A 20 -11.29 5.02 2.80
C GLU A 20 -11.01 5.58 4.20
N ILE A 21 -10.12 6.55 4.29
CA ILE A 21 -9.84 7.23 5.55
C ILE A 21 -11.05 8.10 5.93
N GLU A 22 -11.30 8.18 7.24
CA GLU A 22 -12.38 8.99 7.82
C GLU A 22 -11.81 9.79 8.99
N ASP A 23 -12.46 10.88 9.38
CA ASP A 23 -11.99 11.76 10.47
C ASP A 23 -11.77 10.99 11.78
N SER A 24 -12.64 10.02 12.08
CA SER A 24 -12.53 9.12 13.24
C SER A 24 -11.23 8.29 13.24
N HIS A 25 -10.74 7.90 12.06
CA HIS A 25 -9.46 7.22 11.94
C HIS A 25 -8.31 8.17 12.27
N VAL A 26 -8.39 9.41 11.77
CA VAL A 26 -7.35 10.43 11.99
C VAL A 26 -7.25 10.78 13.47
N GLU A 27 -8.38 11.07 14.12
CA GLU A 27 -8.45 11.35 15.56
C GLU A 27 -7.83 10.22 16.38
N SER A 28 -8.18 8.97 16.09
CA SER A 28 -7.60 7.79 16.75
C SER A 28 -6.07 7.71 16.58
N PHE A 29 -5.57 7.98 15.38
CA PHE A 29 -4.12 7.98 15.11
C PHE A 29 -3.39 9.13 15.83
N GLU A 30 -4.01 10.31 15.94
CA GLU A 30 -3.45 11.45 16.67
C GLU A 30 -3.35 11.17 18.17
N GLU A 31 -4.31 10.41 18.72
CA GLU A 31 -4.28 9.92 20.10
C GLU A 31 -3.30 8.75 20.32
N GLY A 32 -2.69 8.23 19.25
CA GLY A 32 -1.74 7.12 19.29
C GLY A 32 -2.39 5.73 19.32
N PHE A 33 -3.68 5.65 18.99
CA PHE A 33 -4.41 4.39 18.90
C PHE A 33 -4.54 3.90 17.45
N ALA A 34 -4.55 2.57 17.29
CA ALA A 34 -4.86 1.94 16.01
C ALA A 34 -6.33 1.47 16.06
N PRO A 35 -7.21 1.97 15.18
CA PRO A 35 -8.61 1.58 15.17
C PRO A 35 -8.78 0.10 14.77
N GLU A 36 -9.81 -0.54 15.31
CA GLU A 36 -10.14 -1.93 14.98
C GLU A 36 -10.70 -2.07 13.56
N CYS A 37 -10.41 -3.19 12.90
CA CYS A 37 -10.96 -3.48 11.59
C CYS A 37 -12.42 -3.95 11.69
N ILE A 38 -13.34 -3.16 11.16
CA ILE A 38 -14.77 -3.47 11.17
C ILE A 38 -15.10 -4.81 10.50
N SER A 39 -14.41 -5.16 9.41
CA SER A 39 -14.59 -6.48 8.77
C SER A 39 -14.15 -7.63 9.67
N CYS A 40 -13.09 -7.45 10.47
CA CYS A 40 -12.65 -8.45 11.43
C CYS A 40 -13.65 -8.58 12.59
N VAL A 41 -14.18 -7.47 13.10
CA VAL A 41 -15.22 -7.45 14.15
C VAL A 41 -16.47 -8.18 13.68
N GLU A 42 -16.97 -7.85 12.49
CA GLU A 42 -18.14 -8.52 11.90
C GLU A 42 -17.92 -10.01 11.68
N TYR A 43 -16.73 -10.38 11.17
CA TYR A 43 -16.37 -11.78 10.99
C TYR A 43 -16.33 -12.53 12.32
N GLN A 44 -15.76 -11.92 13.35
CA GLN A 44 -15.71 -12.48 14.70
C GLN A 44 -17.12 -12.68 15.27
N LYS A 45 -17.99 -11.67 15.16
CA LYS A 45 -19.38 -11.74 15.62
C LYS A 45 -20.15 -12.90 14.97
N LYS A 46 -20.09 -13.01 13.64
CA LYS A 46 -20.71 -14.14 12.88
C LYS A 46 -20.19 -15.51 13.30
N ARG A 47 -18.93 -15.60 13.74
CA ARG A 47 -18.33 -16.85 14.24
C ARG A 47 -18.86 -17.22 15.62
N ILE A 48 -18.95 -16.26 16.53
CA ILE A 48 -19.48 -16.44 17.89
C ILE A 48 -20.95 -16.83 17.84
N GLU A 49 -21.77 -16.16 17.02
CA GLU A 49 -23.20 -16.48 16.83
C GLU A 49 -23.43 -17.92 16.37
N ARG A 50 -22.45 -18.52 15.69
CA ARG A 50 -22.46 -19.92 15.25
C ARG A 50 -21.87 -20.90 16.28
N GLY A 51 -21.64 -20.45 17.52
CA GLY A 51 -21.04 -21.24 18.59
C GLY A 51 -19.56 -21.58 18.37
N ARG A 52 -18.86 -20.86 17.47
CA ARG A 52 -17.45 -21.11 17.17
C ARG A 52 -16.55 -20.15 17.95
N ARG A 53 -15.30 -20.56 18.17
CA ARG A 53 -14.26 -19.70 18.77
C ARG A 53 -14.13 -18.37 18.03
N ALA A 54 -14.01 -17.30 18.81
CA ALA A 54 -13.73 -15.94 18.34
C ALA A 54 -12.31 -15.84 17.73
N PRO A 55 -12.16 -15.52 16.43
CA PRO A 55 -10.87 -15.17 15.85
C PRO A 55 -10.37 -13.81 16.39
N PRO A 56 -9.07 -13.49 16.31
CA PRO A 56 -8.57 -12.17 16.68
C PRO A 56 -9.12 -11.07 15.75
N VAL A 57 -9.36 -9.89 16.32
CA VAL A 57 -9.67 -8.67 15.55
C VAL A 57 -8.36 -8.00 15.15
N GLY A 58 -8.23 -7.65 13.87
CA GLY A 58 -7.07 -6.93 13.37
C GLY A 58 -7.20 -5.43 13.56
N PHE A 59 -6.07 -4.72 13.55
CA PHE A 59 -6.01 -3.27 13.60
C PHE A 59 -5.76 -2.66 12.22
N LEU A 60 -6.28 -1.46 12.03
CA LEU A 60 -6.12 -0.63 10.84
C LEU A 60 -4.87 0.24 10.98
N ARG A 61 -4.16 0.41 9.86
CA ARG A 61 -3.05 1.35 9.71
C ARG A 61 -3.21 2.11 8.39
N PRO A 62 -2.58 3.28 8.21
CA PRO A 62 -2.51 3.93 6.91
C PRO A 62 -1.98 2.97 5.83
N ASN A 63 -2.54 3.04 4.62
CA ASN A 63 -2.23 2.16 3.50
C ASN A 63 -0.90 2.51 2.81
N VAL A 64 0.17 2.58 3.61
CA VAL A 64 1.54 2.79 3.15
C VAL A 64 2.28 1.47 3.06
N VAL A 65 3.10 1.31 2.02
CA VAL A 65 3.92 0.12 1.83
C VAL A 65 5.17 0.24 2.70
N LEU A 66 5.31 -0.66 3.66
CA LEU A 66 6.45 -0.67 4.59
C LEU A 66 7.68 -1.31 3.94
N TYR A 67 8.84 -1.08 4.55
CA TYR A 67 10.05 -1.77 4.12
C TYR A 67 9.88 -3.29 4.27
N ASN A 68 10.36 -4.02 3.27
CA ASN A 68 10.24 -5.48 3.16
C ASN A 68 8.79 -5.99 3.02
N GLU A 69 7.82 -5.12 2.77
CA GLU A 69 6.47 -5.51 2.40
C GLU A 69 6.34 -5.54 0.86
N ASN A 70 5.61 -6.54 0.36
CA ASN A 70 5.25 -6.56 -1.05
C ASN A 70 4.21 -5.47 -1.33
N HIS A 71 4.43 -4.70 -2.40
CA HIS A 71 3.45 -3.73 -2.84
C HIS A 71 2.18 -4.47 -3.31
N PRO A 72 0.99 -4.21 -2.75
CA PRO A 72 -0.24 -4.93 -3.13
C PRO A 72 -0.58 -4.77 -4.63
N SER A 73 -0.25 -3.63 -5.21
CA SER A 73 -0.36 -3.38 -6.66
C SER A 73 0.94 -3.63 -7.46
N GLY A 74 1.88 -4.44 -6.95
CA GLY A 74 3.20 -4.63 -7.56
C GLY A 74 3.15 -5.06 -9.02
N ASP A 75 2.27 -6.01 -9.36
CA ASP A 75 2.10 -6.51 -10.73
C ASP A 75 1.58 -5.44 -11.68
N ILE A 76 0.63 -4.62 -11.21
CA ILE A 76 0.08 -3.50 -11.97
C ILE A 76 1.18 -2.48 -12.24
N ILE A 77 1.97 -2.14 -11.22
CA ILE A 77 3.10 -1.21 -11.34
C ILE A 77 4.10 -1.74 -12.38
N SER A 78 4.51 -3.01 -12.28
CA SER A 78 5.42 -3.62 -13.25
C SER A 78 4.86 -3.54 -14.67
N SER A 79 3.59 -3.89 -14.85
CA SER A 79 2.93 -3.86 -16.17
C SER A 79 2.88 -2.44 -16.76
N MET A 80 2.71 -1.41 -15.92
CA MET A 80 2.71 -0.01 -16.36
C MET A 80 4.12 0.44 -16.72
N VAL A 81 5.12 0.12 -15.89
CA VAL A 81 6.53 0.40 -16.17
C VAL A 81 6.95 -0.24 -17.50
N ASP A 82 6.61 -1.50 -17.74
CA ASP A 82 6.93 -2.19 -18.99
C ASP A 82 6.25 -1.55 -20.20
N LYS A 83 5.01 -1.08 -20.05
CA LYS A 83 4.28 -0.36 -21.11
C LYS A 83 4.95 0.97 -21.42
N ASP A 84 5.35 1.74 -20.41
CA ASP A 84 5.99 3.04 -20.59
C ASP A 84 7.38 2.88 -21.22
N ILE A 85 8.16 1.87 -20.79
CA ILE A 85 9.45 1.54 -21.41
C ILE A 85 9.28 1.18 -22.90
N LYS A 86 8.28 0.37 -23.25
CA LYS A 86 8.01 -0.03 -24.65
C LYS A 86 7.66 1.15 -25.55
N ARG A 87 7.14 2.25 -24.99
CA ARG A 87 6.88 3.48 -25.74
C ARG A 87 8.14 4.25 -26.11
N LYS A 88 9.32 3.84 -25.62
CA LYS A 88 10.62 4.47 -25.89
C LYS A 88 10.61 5.97 -25.56
N PRO A 89 10.43 6.34 -24.29
CA PRO A 89 10.56 7.73 -23.89
C PRO A 89 11.95 8.26 -24.26
N ASP A 90 12.01 9.53 -24.61
CA ASP A 90 13.22 10.26 -25.00
C ASP A 90 13.74 11.21 -23.91
N LEU A 91 12.96 11.39 -22.84
CA LEU A 91 13.30 12.23 -21.69
C LEU A 91 12.93 11.53 -20.38
N LEU A 92 13.85 11.57 -19.41
CA LEU A 92 13.63 11.15 -18.03
C LEU A 92 13.97 12.29 -17.08
N ILE A 93 13.00 12.71 -16.26
CA ILE A 93 13.20 13.72 -15.23
C ILE A 93 13.10 13.04 -13.86
N VAL A 94 14.14 13.21 -13.05
CA VAL A 94 14.15 12.80 -11.65
C VAL A 94 14.29 14.04 -10.78
N MET A 95 13.30 14.30 -9.92
CA MET A 95 13.26 15.48 -9.08
C MET A 95 12.81 15.14 -7.66
N GLY A 96 13.31 15.89 -6.68
CA GLY A 96 12.85 15.82 -5.29
C GLY A 96 13.11 14.46 -4.60
N THR A 97 14.11 13.69 -5.02
CA THR A 97 14.42 12.39 -4.42
C THR A 97 15.92 12.10 -4.36
N SER A 98 16.37 11.48 -3.27
CA SER A 98 17.76 11.03 -3.12
C SER A 98 18.00 9.63 -3.68
N LEU A 99 16.98 8.95 -4.22
CA LEU A 99 17.05 7.58 -4.77
C LEU A 99 17.73 6.54 -3.86
N LYS A 100 17.50 6.63 -2.54
CA LYS A 100 18.07 5.67 -1.56
C LYS A 100 17.30 4.35 -1.50
N VAL A 101 16.02 4.35 -1.85
CA VAL A 101 15.18 3.15 -1.85
C VAL A 101 15.54 2.25 -3.03
N HIS A 102 15.87 0.97 -2.77
CA HIS A 102 16.35 0.04 -3.78
C HIS A 102 15.38 -0.15 -4.95
N GLY A 103 14.08 -0.39 -4.68
CA GLY A 103 13.07 -0.60 -5.72
C GLY A 103 12.96 0.57 -6.69
N LEU A 104 12.89 1.80 -6.16
CA LEU A 104 12.83 3.01 -6.98
C LEU A 104 14.13 3.20 -7.80
N LYS A 105 15.29 2.93 -7.20
CA LYS A 105 16.58 3.02 -7.89
C LYS A 105 16.66 2.07 -9.09
N GLN A 106 16.12 0.85 -8.98
CA GLN A 106 16.09 -0.10 -10.11
C GLN A 106 15.15 0.36 -11.21
N LEU A 107 13.95 0.85 -10.85
CA LEU A 107 12.99 1.40 -11.81
C LEU A 107 13.60 2.56 -12.60
N VAL A 108 14.22 3.53 -11.93
CA VAL A 108 14.88 4.66 -12.60
C VAL A 108 16.00 4.19 -13.53
N LYS A 109 16.80 3.19 -13.12
CA LYS A 109 17.84 2.61 -13.97
C LYS A 109 17.27 1.96 -15.23
N GLN A 110 16.11 1.31 -15.15
CA GLN A 110 15.47 0.72 -16.33
C GLN A 110 15.05 1.79 -17.33
N PHE A 111 14.35 2.83 -16.89
CA PHE A 111 13.99 3.96 -17.75
C PHE A 111 15.21 4.67 -18.34
N ALA A 112 16.24 4.91 -17.53
CA ALA A 112 17.46 5.58 -17.99
C ALA A 112 18.18 4.80 -19.09
N LYS A 113 18.13 3.46 -19.08
CA LYS A 113 18.68 2.64 -20.16
C LYS A 113 17.90 2.81 -21.46
N THR A 114 16.58 2.92 -21.38
CA THR A 114 15.71 3.09 -22.55
C THR A 114 15.83 4.47 -23.17
N VAL A 115 16.00 5.51 -22.36
CA VAL A 115 16.17 6.88 -22.85
C VAL A 115 17.55 7.09 -23.50
N HIS A 116 18.59 6.42 -23.00
CA HIS A 116 19.96 6.52 -23.53
C HIS A 116 20.32 5.45 -24.58
N SER A 117 19.37 4.64 -25.04
CA SER A 117 19.57 3.64 -26.10
C SER A 117 19.14 4.17 -27.46
#